data_AF-F6B3K5-F1
#
_entry.id   AF-F6B3K5-F1
#
_cell.length_a   1.000
_cell.length_b   1.000
_cell.length_c   1.000
_cell.angle_alpha   90.00
_cell.angle_beta   90.00
_cell.angle_gamma   90.00
#
_symmetry.space_group_name_H-M   'P 1'
#
loop_
_entity.id
_entity.type
_entity.pdbx_description
1 polymer ?
#
loop_
_entity_poly.entity_id
_entity_poly.type
_entity_poly.pdbx_seq_one_letter_code
_entity_poly.pdbx_strand_id
1 'polypeptide(L)'
;MKINHESPIKIIDLLDLNSLPINRDTIDGYWQKAQFAAKLAAAYPHLNTDVVVLCTFLLPLIKQGYLNINNSASLMEMLADLEVEHKWQVFETLIHAQSSFATGEAKIAQYFYH
;
A
#
# COMPACT_ATOMS: atom_id res chain seq x y z
N MET A 1 11.57 -0.38 13.41
CA MET A 1 10.51 -1.33 13.82
C MET A 1 10.13 -2.10 12.56
N LYS A 2 10.43 -3.40 12.48
CA LYS A 2 10.06 -4.21 11.31
C LYS A 2 8.55 -4.42 11.36
N ILE A 3 7.82 -4.08 10.28
CA ILE A 3 6.41 -4.44 10.19
C ILE A 3 6.33 -5.97 10.23
N ASN A 4 5.67 -6.52 11.26
CA ASN A 4 5.37 -7.95 11.28
C ASN A 4 4.55 -8.26 10.03
N HIS A 5 5.07 -9.12 9.14
CA HIS A 5 4.38 -9.59 7.93
C HIS A 5 3.13 -10.45 8.24
N GLU A 6 2.63 -10.39 9.47
CA GLU A 6 1.41 -11.03 9.95
C GLU A 6 0.20 -10.25 9.47
N SER A 7 -0.05 -10.47 8.18
CA SER A 7 -1.35 -10.54 7.54
C SER A 7 -2.07 -9.22 7.20
N PRO A 8 -2.59 -9.09 5.97
CA PRO A 8 -3.47 -8.00 5.55
C PRO A 8 -4.83 -8.00 6.29
N ILE A 9 -5.05 -8.93 7.23
CA ILE A 9 -6.31 -9.12 7.97
C ILE A 9 -6.78 -7.82 8.63
N LYS A 10 -5.92 -7.06 9.32
CA LYS A 10 -6.34 -5.78 9.92
C LYS A 10 -6.80 -4.75 8.88
N ILE A 11 -6.12 -4.67 7.73
CA ILE A 11 -6.50 -3.74 6.65
C ILE A 11 -7.77 -4.24 5.95
N ILE A 12 -7.92 -5.56 5.79
CA ILE A 12 -9.11 -6.23 5.27
C ILE A 12 -10.33 -5.99 6.17
N ASP A 13 -10.14 -6.07 7.49
CA ASP A 13 -11.19 -5.84 8.49
C ASP A 13 -11.61 -4.35 8.49
N LEU A 14 -10.64 -3.43 8.32
CA LEU A 14 -10.90 -1.99 8.18
C LEU A 14 -11.56 -1.61 6.85
N LEU A 15 -11.35 -2.40 5.79
CA LEU A 15 -12.01 -2.23 4.50
C LEU A 15 -13.46 -2.73 4.49
N ASP A 16 -13.97 -3.26 5.61
CA ASP A 16 -15.30 -3.86 5.79
C ASP A 16 -15.84 -4.48 4.49
N LEU A 17 -15.20 -5.57 4.07
CA LEU A 17 -15.50 -6.30 2.84
C LEU A 17 -16.96 -6.73 2.70
N ASN A 18 -17.76 -6.63 3.76
CA ASN A 18 -19.19 -6.87 3.70
C ASN A 18 -19.95 -5.76 2.97
N SER A 19 -19.33 -4.58 2.78
CA SER A 19 -19.92 -3.40 2.14
C SER A 19 -19.29 -3.06 0.77
N LEU A 20 -18.06 -3.52 0.52
CA LEU A 20 -17.35 -3.34 -0.75
C LEU A 20 -17.41 -4.62 -1.62
N PRO A 21 -17.72 -4.53 -2.93
CA PRO A 21 -17.81 -5.69 -3.82
C PRO A 21 -16.43 -6.25 -4.22
N ILE A 22 -15.46 -6.31 -3.30
CA ILE A 22 -14.13 -6.88 -3.56
C ILE A 22 -14.09 -8.32 -3.07
N ASN A 23 -13.83 -9.26 -3.99
CA ASN A 23 -13.58 -10.64 -3.62
C ASN A 23 -12.24 -10.76 -2.87
N ARG A 24 -12.21 -11.59 -1.82
CA ARG A 24 -11.00 -11.98 -1.09
C ARG A 24 -9.87 -12.45 -2.00
N ASP A 25 -10.17 -13.22 -3.05
CA ASP A 25 -9.14 -13.68 -4.01
C ASP A 25 -8.39 -12.51 -4.67
N THR A 26 -9.10 -11.40 -4.93
CA THR A 26 -8.53 -10.20 -5.51
C THR A 26 -7.57 -9.52 -4.53
N ILE A 27 -7.95 -9.46 -3.25
CA ILE A 27 -7.12 -8.86 -2.19
C ILE A 27 -5.89 -9.71 -1.93
N ASP A 28 -6.04 -11.03 -1.88
CA ASP A 28 -4.92 -11.96 -1.76
C ASP A 28 -3.96 -11.78 -2.95
N GLY A 29 -4.50 -11.56 -4.15
CA GLY A 29 -3.71 -11.19 -5.33
C GLY A 29 -2.91 -9.88 -5.15
N TYR A 30 -3.50 -8.83 -4.58
CA TYR A 30 -2.80 -7.57 -4.27
C TYR A 30 -1.72 -7.78 -3.22
N TRP A 31 -1.99 -8.60 -2.21
CA TRP A 31 -1.02 -8.92 -1.17
C TRP A 31 0.17 -9.72 -1.72
N GLN A 32 -0.07 -10.70 -2.59
CA GLN A 32 1.00 -11.43 -3.27
C GLN A 32 1.90 -10.49 -4.07
N LYS A 33 1.32 -9.55 -4.84
CA LYS A 33 2.08 -8.51 -5.55
C LYS A 33 2.92 -7.66 -4.59
N ALA A 34 2.37 -7.27 -3.45
CA ALA A 34 3.09 -6.52 -2.43
C ALA A 34 4.29 -7.30 -1.86
N GLN A 35 4.16 -8.61 -1.65
CA GLN A 35 5.29 -9.46 -1.25
C GLN A 35 6.38 -9.56 -2.32
N PHE A 36 6.01 -9.63 -3.60
CA PHE A 36 6.98 -9.58 -4.69
C PHE A 36 7.67 -8.22 -4.77
N ALA A 37 6.93 -7.12 -4.57
CA ALA A 37 7.49 -5.78 -4.50
C ALA A 37 8.49 -5.64 -3.35
N ALA A 38 8.23 -6.27 -2.19
CA ALA A 38 9.16 -6.31 -1.07
C ALA A 38 10.50 -6.94 -1.47
N LYS A 39 10.47 -8.07 -2.18
CA LYS A 39 11.67 -8.76 -2.67
C LYS A 39 12.45 -7.90 -3.66
N LEU A 40 11.75 -7.17 -4.53
CA LEU A 40 12.38 -6.24 -5.47
C LEU A 40 13.02 -5.06 -4.73
N ALA A 41 12.31 -4.46 -3.77
CA ALA A 41 12.82 -3.35 -2.95
C ALA A 41 14.04 -3.75 -2.11
N ALA A 42 14.09 -4.99 -1.62
CA ALA A 42 15.23 -5.51 -0.85
C ALA A 42 16.55 -5.52 -1.64
N ALA A 43 16.51 -5.47 -2.98
CA ALA A 43 17.70 -5.32 -3.82
C ALA A 43 18.27 -3.88 -3.82
N TYR A 44 17.54 -2.91 -3.28
CA TYR A 44 17.90 -1.49 -3.26
C TYR A 44 18.00 -0.98 -1.81
N PRO A 45 19.20 -0.85 -1.24
CA PRO A 45 19.39 -0.54 0.19
C PRO A 45 18.82 0.79 0.67
N HIS A 46 18.54 1.72 -0.27
CA HIS A 46 18.03 3.05 0.03
C HIS A 46 16.49 3.12 0.04
N LEU A 47 15.81 2.05 -0.39
CA LEU A 47 14.35 2.04 -0.45
C LEU A 47 13.75 1.56 0.87
N ASN A 48 12.67 2.22 1.28
CA ASN A 48 11.87 1.74 2.40
C ASN A 48 10.95 0.59 1.94
N THR A 49 11.36 -0.65 2.26
CA THR A 49 10.63 -1.86 1.85
C THR A 49 9.21 -1.91 2.42
N ASP A 50 9.01 -1.42 3.63
CA ASP A 50 7.69 -1.40 4.28
C ASP A 50 6.73 -0.45 3.56
N VAL A 51 7.23 0.74 3.19
CA VAL A 51 6.49 1.70 2.36
C VAL A 51 6.14 1.09 1.01
N VAL A 52 7.07 0.38 0.37
CA VAL A 52 6.82 -0.30 -0.91
C VAL A 52 5.71 -1.33 -0.77
N VAL A 53 5.71 -2.17 0.27
CA VAL A 53 4.68 -3.18 0.50
C VAL A 53 3.32 -2.53 0.64
N LEU A 54 3.20 -1.54 1.54
CA LEU A 54 1.93 -0.86 1.80
C LEU A 54 1.43 -0.13 0.55
N CYS A 55 2.31 0.60 -0.15
CA CYS A 55 1.93 1.30 -1.37
C CYS A 55 1.50 0.33 -2.47
N THR A 56 2.21 -0.78 -2.65
CA THR A 56 1.85 -1.80 -3.66
C THR A 56 0.52 -2.45 -3.33
N PHE A 57 0.20 -2.65 -2.04
CA PHE A 57 -1.07 -3.23 -1.64
C PHE A 57 -2.24 -2.24 -1.78
N LEU A 58 -2.05 -0.98 -1.39
CA LEU A 58 -3.11 0.03 -1.34
C LEU A 58 -3.38 0.71 -2.69
N LEU A 59 -2.37 0.83 -3.57
CA LEU A 59 -2.50 1.48 -4.87
C LEU A 59 -3.66 0.93 -5.75
N PRO A 60 -3.86 -0.38 -5.93
CA PRO A 60 -4.99 -0.88 -6.71
C PRO A 60 -6.35 -0.53 -6.07
N LEU A 61 -6.44 -0.50 -4.74
CA LEU A 61 -7.66 -0.10 -4.03
C LEU A 61 -8.00 1.38 -4.30
N ILE A 62 -6.97 2.22 -4.37
CA ILE A 62 -7.11 3.65 -4.72
C ILE A 62 -7.53 3.79 -6.19
N LYS A 63 -6.83 3.11 -7.12
CA LYS A 63 -7.15 3.15 -8.55
C LYS A 63 -8.58 2.68 -8.86
N GLN A 64 -9.11 1.77 -8.05
CA GLN A 64 -10.47 1.23 -8.20
C GLN A 64 -11.52 2.05 -7.41
N GLY A 65 -11.11 3.11 -6.71
CA GLY A 65 -12.01 4.01 -5.99
C GLY A 65 -12.48 3.48 -4.63
N TYR A 66 -11.93 2.37 -4.14
CA TYR A 66 -12.24 1.82 -2.82
C TYR A 66 -11.59 2.62 -1.69
N LEU A 67 -10.45 3.26 -1.97
CA LEU A 67 -9.78 4.18 -1.06
C LEU A 67 -9.66 5.55 -1.70
N ASN A 68 -10.24 6.56 -1.06
CA ASN A 68 -10.12 7.94 -1.50
C ASN A 68 -8.86 8.58 -0.91
N ILE A 69 -7.78 8.64 -1.68
CA ILE A 69 -6.53 9.26 -1.24
C ILE A 69 -6.66 10.76 -0.95
N ASN A 70 -7.65 11.45 -1.53
CA ASN A 70 -7.89 12.87 -1.23
C ASN A 70 -8.49 13.07 0.17
N ASN A 71 -9.01 12.01 0.78
CA ASN A 71 -9.40 11.99 2.19
C ASN A 71 -8.28 11.33 3.01
N SER A 72 -7.27 12.12 3.38
CA SER A 72 -6.12 11.64 4.15
C SER A 72 -6.52 11.02 5.49
N ALA A 73 -7.63 11.44 6.11
CA ALA A 73 -8.07 10.94 7.40
C ALA A 73 -8.31 9.42 7.40
N SER A 74 -9.01 8.90 6.38
CA SER A 74 -9.30 7.47 6.27
C SER A 74 -8.06 6.61 6.07
N LEU A 75 -7.07 7.11 5.30
CA LEU A 75 -5.80 6.42 5.14
C LEU A 75 -4.98 6.45 6.44
N MET A 76 -4.94 7.58 7.14
CA MET A 76 -4.19 7.73 8.39
C MET A 76 -4.76 6.86 9.52
N GLU A 77 -6.08 6.69 9.55
CA GLU A 77 -6.78 5.75 10.43
C GLU A 77 -6.43 4.30 10.10
N MET A 78 -6.40 3.93 8.82
CA MET A 78 -6.00 2.59 8.40
C MET A 78 -4.54 2.26 8.78
N LEU A 79 -3.69 3.29 8.79
CA LEU A 79 -2.30 3.20 9.19
C LEU A 79 -2.10 3.54 10.69
N ALA A 80 -3.15 3.48 11.51
CA ALA A 80 -3.12 3.92 12.92
C ALA A 80 -1.92 3.38 13.72
N ASP A 81 -1.58 2.10 13.50
CA ASP A 81 -0.53 1.36 14.22
C ASP A 81 0.91 1.73 13.79
N LEU A 82 1.09 2.56 12.76
CA LEU A 82 2.41 3.01 12.31
C LEU A 82 2.84 4.32 12.99
N GLU A 83 4.15 4.56 13.02
CA GLU A 83 4.71 5.87 13.39
C GLU A 83 4.29 6.95 12.39
N VAL A 84 4.11 8.18 12.88
CA VAL A 84 3.57 9.31 12.09
C VAL A 84 4.41 9.56 10.83
N GLU A 85 5.73 9.53 10.94
CA GLU A 85 6.64 9.70 9.80
C GLU A 85 6.43 8.62 8.74
N HIS A 86 6.19 7.38 9.16
CA HIS A 86 5.96 6.26 8.25
C HIS A 86 4.60 6.40 7.54
N LYS A 87 3.56 6.87 8.24
CA LYS A 87 2.25 7.15 7.63
C LYS A 87 2.37 8.21 6.53
N TRP A 88 3.12 9.28 6.81
CA TRP A 88 3.36 10.34 5.82
C TRP A 88 4.14 9.84 4.62
N GLN A 89 5.19 9.04 4.83
CA GLN A 89 5.94 8.44 3.72
C GLN A 89 5.06 7.56 2.82
N VAL A 90 4.17 6.76 3.40
CA VAL A 90 3.21 5.94 2.63
C VAL A 90 2.26 6.84 1.84
N PHE A 91 1.68 7.87 2.47
CA PHE A 91 0.77 8.80 1.82
C PHE A 91 1.42 9.53 0.64
N GLU A 92 2.60 10.12 0.83
CA GLU A 92 3.35 10.80 -0.23
C GLU A 92 3.71 9.83 -1.36
N THR A 93 4.18 8.63 -1.03
CA THR A 93 4.53 7.62 -2.03
C THR A 93 3.32 7.19 -2.85
N LEU A 94 2.14 7.06 -2.23
CA LEU A 94 0.88 6.76 -2.93
C LEU A 94 0.44 7.90 -3.86
N ILE A 95 0.65 9.17 -3.48
CA ILE A 95 0.42 10.32 -4.37
C ILE A 95 1.39 10.24 -5.55
N HIS A 96 2.69 10.07 -5.29
CA HIS A 96 3.72 9.98 -6.32
C HIS A 96 3.47 8.82 -7.29
N ALA A 97 3.00 7.67 -6.78
CA ALA A 97 2.67 6.48 -7.57
C ALA A 97 1.46 6.67 -8.51
N GLN A 98 0.71 7.76 -8.38
CA GLN A 98 -0.36 8.13 -9.32
C GLN A 98 0.10 9.14 -10.38
N SER A 99 1.34 9.63 -10.26
CA SER A 99 1.90 10.66 -11.13
C SER A 99 3.00 10.12 -12.04
N SER A 100 3.38 10.92 -13.04
CA SER A 100 4.56 10.67 -13.89
C SER A 100 5.90 10.89 -13.18
N PHE A 101 5.89 11.44 -11.96
CA PHE A 101 7.06 11.80 -11.17
C PHE A 101 7.19 10.90 -9.92
N ALA A 102 7.21 9.59 -10.16
CA ALA A 102 7.32 8.59 -9.11
C ALA A 102 8.75 8.52 -8.52
N THR A 103 8.84 8.51 -7.18
CA THR A 103 10.03 8.16 -6.40
C THR A 103 10.44 6.69 -6.61
N GLY A 104 11.55 6.24 -6.03
CA GLY A 104 12.00 4.84 -6.16
C GLY A 104 10.94 3.85 -5.67
N GLU A 105 10.38 4.09 -4.48
CA GLU A 105 9.31 3.28 -3.90
C GLU A 105 8.04 3.32 -4.74
N ALA A 106 7.65 4.52 -5.19
CA ALA A 106 6.47 4.71 -6.01
C ALA A 106 6.60 3.98 -7.36
N LYS A 107 7.79 3.98 -7.98
CA LYS A 107 8.06 3.24 -9.23
C LYS A 107 7.92 1.73 -9.05
N ILE A 108 8.40 1.19 -7.93
CA ILE A 108 8.23 -0.23 -7.64
C ILE A 108 6.75 -0.57 -7.46
N ALA A 109 6.00 0.22 -6.69
CA ALA A 109 4.57 -0.02 -6.50
C ALA A 109 3.80 0.05 -7.83
N GLN A 110 4.13 1.05 -8.65
CA GLN A 110 3.60 1.26 -9.99
C GLN A 110 3.82 0.05 -10.94
N TYR A 111 5.01 -0.54 -10.92
CA TYR A 111 5.40 -1.65 -11.81
C TYR A 111 4.40 -2.81 -11.84
N PHE A 112 3.68 -3.07 -10.74
CA PHE A 112 2.74 -4.19 -10.63
C PHE A 112 1.32 -3.88 -11.14
N TYR A 113 1.03 -2.63 -11.53
CA TYR A 113 -0.31 -2.15 -11.91
C TYR A 113 -0.29 -1.15 -13.07
N HIS A 114 0.73 -1.23 -13.92
CA HIS A 114 0.83 -0.55 -15.22
C HIS A 114 0.53 -1.53 -16.35
#